data_AF-A0A3D0WUJ5-F1
#
_entry.id   AF-A0A3D0WUJ5-F1
#
_cell.length_a   1.000
_cell.length_b   1.000
_cell.length_c   1.000
_cell.angle_alpha   90.00
_cell.angle_beta   90.00
_cell.angle_gamma   90.00
#
_symmetry.space_group_name_H-M   'P 1'
#
loop_
_entity.id
_entity.type
_entity.pdbx_description
1 polymer ?
#
loop_
_entity_poly.entity_id
_entity_poly.type
_entity_poly.pdbx_seq_one_letter_code
_entity_poly.pdbx_strand_id
1 'polypeptide(L)'
;IKGIYLDTRLFAASTATLAEIRQELEDFKKSGKFIVAYADTYTQNGYYLASVADKVAINPQGMLDVHGIASVPLFYKDALQKLGVEMQLFKVGTYKSFAEPFTQTEMSEANREQVNSFITDIWNTMKTDMAASRNMETMQIDSIANQFPMLRKTDFLLSRNLVDTVLYESEMKNYVRELLGIDTDTKIPSATVAEMKSVKTPAIRKSTNSIALLYATGGIASGNRPNGIQDKYFVNEIEKLRKDDDIKAVVFRINSGGGSAYASEQIWKAISDLKSEKPVVVSMGDMAASGGYYIACNADKIVAQPTTITGSIGIFGMFPNFSGTLDKL
;
A
#
# COMPACT_ATOMS: atom_id res chain seq x y z
N ILE A 1 11.27 12.30 -22.15
CA ILE A 1 11.05 10.86 -21.83
C ILE A 1 10.38 10.18 -23.01
N LYS A 2 11.04 9.19 -23.62
CA LYS A 2 10.53 8.39 -24.78
C LYS A 2 9.85 7.07 -24.36
N GLY A 3 10.13 6.58 -23.16
CA GLY A 3 9.52 5.40 -22.56
C GLY A 3 10.00 5.18 -21.13
N ILE A 4 9.51 4.12 -20.49
CA ILE A 4 9.88 3.68 -19.13
C ILE A 4 10.51 2.29 -19.21
N TYR A 5 11.65 2.12 -18.56
CA TYR A 5 12.24 0.81 -18.27
C TYR A 5 11.94 0.47 -16.81
N LEU A 6 11.08 -0.52 -16.60
CA LEU A 6 10.65 -0.95 -15.27
C LEU A 6 11.50 -2.12 -14.79
N ASP A 7 12.37 -1.81 -13.83
CA ASP A 7 13.16 -2.78 -13.09
C ASP A 7 12.57 -2.91 -11.68
N THR A 8 11.72 -3.91 -11.48
CA THR A 8 11.03 -4.09 -10.20
C THR A 8 11.84 -4.90 -9.20
N ARG A 9 12.69 -5.85 -9.62
CA ARG A 9 13.46 -6.75 -8.71
C ARG A 9 12.67 -7.11 -7.43
N LEU A 10 13.15 -6.68 -6.26
CA LEU A 10 12.58 -6.92 -4.93
C LEU A 10 11.69 -5.77 -4.43
N PHE A 11 11.14 -4.97 -5.34
CA PHE A 11 10.24 -3.88 -5.00
C PHE A 11 9.02 -4.39 -4.26
N ALA A 12 8.70 -3.72 -3.17
CA ALA A 12 7.52 -3.99 -2.37
C ALA A 12 6.88 -2.67 -1.96
N ALA A 13 5.56 -2.62 -2.13
CA ALA A 13 4.69 -1.61 -1.56
C ALA A 13 3.37 -2.31 -1.18
N SER A 14 2.57 -1.64 -0.36
CA SER A 14 1.22 -2.07 -0.05
C SER A 14 0.33 -1.99 -1.29
N THR A 15 -0.74 -2.78 -1.32
CA THR A 15 -1.55 -3.02 -2.53
C THR A 15 -2.30 -1.81 -3.05
N ALA A 16 -2.75 -0.89 -2.18
CA ALA A 16 -3.37 0.36 -2.62
C ALA A 16 -2.35 1.29 -3.29
N THR A 17 -1.16 1.42 -2.71
CA THR A 17 -0.04 2.15 -3.32
C THR A 17 0.39 1.53 -4.65
N LEU A 18 0.42 0.20 -4.74
CA LEU A 18 0.70 -0.50 -6.01
C LEU A 18 -0.36 -0.17 -7.08
N ALA A 19 -1.64 -0.17 -6.71
CA ALA A 19 -2.73 0.18 -7.62
C ALA A 19 -2.61 1.63 -8.13
N GLU A 20 -2.25 2.58 -7.26
CA GLU A 20 -1.97 3.98 -7.65
C GLU A 20 -0.82 4.05 -8.68
N ILE A 21 0.32 3.40 -8.41
CA ILE A 21 1.45 3.37 -9.34
C ILE A 21 1.05 2.72 -10.67
N ARG A 22 0.30 1.62 -10.59
CA ARG A 22 -0.16 0.88 -11.76
C ARG A 22 -1.05 1.74 -12.66
N GLN A 23 -2.00 2.47 -12.07
CA GLN A 23 -2.89 3.37 -12.80
C GLN A 23 -2.10 4.46 -13.55
N GLU A 24 -1.07 5.02 -12.92
CA GLU A 24 -0.19 6.00 -13.58
C GLU A 24 0.64 5.38 -14.72
N LEU A 25 1.06 4.11 -14.59
CA LEU A 25 1.71 3.37 -15.69
C LEU A 25 0.74 3.14 -16.85
N GLU A 26 -0.50 2.72 -16.56
CA GLU A 26 -1.55 2.53 -17.56
C GLU A 26 -1.91 3.86 -18.27
N ASP A 27 -1.98 4.96 -17.53
CA ASP A 27 -2.18 6.30 -18.08
C ASP A 27 -1.00 6.75 -18.93
N PHE A 28 0.24 6.45 -18.52
CA PHE A 28 1.43 6.72 -19.33
C PHE A 28 1.38 6.02 -20.69
N LYS A 29 0.88 4.78 -20.76
CA LYS A 29 0.74 4.06 -22.04
C LYS A 29 -0.17 4.77 -23.04
N LYS A 30 -1.18 5.52 -22.57
CA LYS A 30 -2.07 6.31 -23.43
C LYS A 30 -1.33 7.39 -24.23
N SER A 31 -0.11 7.77 -23.81
CA SER A 31 0.75 8.70 -24.54
C SER A 31 1.43 8.09 -25.78
N GLY A 32 1.32 6.78 -26.00
CA GLY A 32 1.98 6.06 -27.09
C GLY A 32 3.48 5.80 -26.88
N LYS A 33 4.01 6.15 -25.70
CA LYS A 33 5.39 5.85 -25.29
C LYS A 33 5.46 4.45 -24.73
N PHE A 34 6.60 3.78 -24.95
CA PHE A 34 6.76 2.39 -24.53
C PHE A 34 6.95 2.28 -23.01
N ILE A 35 6.47 1.17 -22.45
CA ILE A 35 6.88 0.64 -21.16
C ILE A 35 7.43 -0.76 -21.39
N VAL A 36 8.64 -1.02 -20.90
CA VAL A 36 9.25 -2.36 -20.96
C VAL A 36 9.70 -2.76 -19.57
N ALA A 37 9.54 -4.03 -19.20
CA ALA A 37 9.91 -4.56 -17.90
C ALA A 37 10.96 -5.65 -18.03
N TYR A 38 11.94 -5.63 -17.13
CA TYR A 38 12.95 -6.67 -16.99
C TYR A 38 13.34 -6.86 -15.53
N ALA A 39 13.45 -8.11 -15.10
CA ALA A 39 14.08 -8.49 -13.86
C ALA A 39 14.62 -9.92 -13.95
N ASP A 40 15.66 -10.23 -13.19
CA ASP A 40 16.08 -11.62 -12.98
C ASP A 40 15.09 -12.37 -12.08
N THR A 41 14.41 -11.65 -11.18
CA THR A 41 13.36 -12.19 -10.34
C THR A 41 12.25 -11.17 -10.20
N TYR A 42 11.01 -11.61 -10.44
CA TYR A 42 9.81 -10.83 -10.17
C TYR A 42 9.15 -11.36 -8.90
N THR A 43 9.00 -10.50 -7.89
CA THR A 43 8.07 -10.74 -6.78
C THR A 43 6.62 -10.56 -7.27
N GLN A 44 5.63 -11.01 -6.51
CA GLN A 44 4.21 -10.81 -6.88
C GLN A 44 3.87 -9.33 -7.06
N ASN A 45 4.37 -8.47 -6.17
CA ASN A 45 4.14 -7.02 -6.22
C ASN A 45 4.88 -6.36 -7.40
N GLY A 46 6.12 -6.79 -7.65
CA GLY A 46 6.88 -6.32 -8.81
C GLY A 46 6.23 -6.75 -10.13
N TYR A 47 5.81 -8.02 -10.21
CA TYR A 47 5.12 -8.56 -11.37
C TYR A 47 3.79 -7.86 -11.63
N TYR A 48 3.02 -7.53 -10.58
CA TYR A 48 1.77 -6.77 -10.71
C TYR A 48 1.98 -5.41 -11.41
N LEU A 49 3.11 -4.73 -11.19
CA LEU A 49 3.44 -3.51 -11.94
C LEU A 49 4.02 -3.83 -13.33
N ALA A 50 4.91 -4.82 -13.41
CA ALA A 50 5.54 -5.23 -14.66
C ALA A 50 4.54 -5.72 -15.70
N SER A 51 3.42 -6.33 -15.28
CA SER A 51 2.39 -6.84 -16.18
C SER A 51 1.76 -5.75 -17.05
N VAL A 52 1.86 -4.47 -16.66
CA VAL A 52 1.38 -3.32 -17.47
C VAL A 52 2.26 -3.10 -18.72
N ALA A 53 3.53 -3.50 -18.68
CA ALA A 53 4.50 -3.24 -19.74
C ALA A 53 4.07 -3.80 -21.09
N ASP A 54 4.48 -3.14 -22.17
CA ASP A 54 4.30 -3.61 -23.55
C ASP A 54 5.14 -4.86 -23.84
N LYS A 55 6.25 -5.01 -23.12
CA LYS A 55 7.07 -6.22 -23.12
C LYS A 55 7.61 -6.51 -21.73
N VAL A 56 7.34 -7.70 -21.22
CA VAL A 56 7.87 -8.28 -19.99
C VAL A 56 8.93 -9.32 -20.36
N ALA A 57 10.18 -9.02 -20.08
CA ALA A 57 11.31 -9.92 -20.24
C ALA A 57 11.74 -10.51 -18.89
N ILE A 58 12.26 -11.73 -18.91
CA ILE A 58 12.87 -12.37 -17.74
C ILE A 58 14.20 -13.01 -18.12
N ASN A 59 15.14 -13.07 -17.17
CA ASN A 59 16.39 -13.81 -17.33
C ASN A 59 16.13 -15.30 -17.66
N PRO A 60 16.93 -15.99 -18.50
CA PRO A 60 16.78 -17.42 -18.77
C PRO A 60 16.73 -18.33 -17.55
N GLN A 61 17.42 -17.94 -16.47
CA GLN A 61 17.41 -18.65 -15.19
C GLN A 61 16.60 -17.88 -14.12
N GLY A 62 15.73 -16.97 -14.56
CA GLY A 62 14.95 -16.12 -13.69
C GLY A 62 13.74 -16.80 -13.08
N MET A 63 13.18 -16.14 -12.07
CA MET A 63 12.07 -16.65 -11.27
C MET A 63 10.93 -15.63 -11.25
N LEU A 64 9.69 -16.11 -11.32
CA LEU A 64 8.50 -15.28 -11.19
C LEU A 64 7.65 -15.83 -10.07
N ASP A 65 7.39 -14.99 -9.08
CA ASP A 65 6.64 -15.34 -7.89
C ASP A 65 5.23 -14.77 -7.94
N VAL A 66 4.25 -15.61 -8.21
CA VAL A 66 2.81 -15.30 -8.14
C VAL A 66 2.15 -16.46 -7.41
N HIS A 67 1.64 -16.20 -6.22
CA HIS A 67 1.23 -17.24 -5.27
C HIS A 67 -0.08 -16.95 -4.52
N GLY A 68 -0.74 -15.81 -4.80
CA GLY A 68 -1.95 -15.39 -4.09
C GLY A 68 -1.64 -14.66 -2.77
N ILE A 69 -2.61 -14.61 -1.85
CA ILE A 69 -2.47 -13.92 -0.56
C ILE A 69 -2.88 -14.85 0.57
N ALA A 70 -2.09 -14.87 1.64
CA ALA A 70 -2.37 -15.60 2.86
C ALA A 70 -2.16 -14.70 4.08
N SER A 71 -2.87 -15.00 5.17
CA SER A 71 -2.70 -14.38 6.48
C SER A 71 -2.38 -15.44 7.51
N VAL A 72 -1.22 -15.32 8.16
CA VAL A 72 -0.72 -16.28 9.15
C VAL A 72 -0.35 -15.54 10.44
N PRO A 73 -1.33 -15.07 11.22
CA PRO A 73 -1.06 -14.41 12.49
C PRO A 73 -0.50 -15.40 13.52
N LEU A 74 0.38 -14.88 14.37
CA LEU A 74 0.90 -15.60 15.53
C LEU A 74 0.00 -15.39 16.74
N PHE A 75 -0.14 -16.42 17.57
CA PHE A 75 -0.88 -16.38 18.83
C PHE A 75 0.05 -16.73 20.00
N TYR A 76 -0.01 -15.91 21.04
CA TYR A 76 0.93 -15.89 22.16
C TYR A 76 0.28 -16.21 23.51
N LYS A 77 -1.05 -16.40 23.57
CA LYS A 77 -1.79 -16.63 24.82
C LYS A 77 -1.13 -17.66 25.73
N ASP A 78 -0.85 -18.85 25.21
CA ASP A 78 -0.29 -19.94 26.02
C ASP A 78 1.14 -19.65 26.48
N ALA A 79 1.92 -18.94 25.67
CA ALA A 79 3.27 -18.49 26.06
C ALA A 79 3.18 -17.47 27.20
N LEU A 80 2.28 -16.50 27.11
CA LEU A 80 2.03 -15.50 28.17
C LEU A 80 1.54 -16.18 29.46
N GLN A 81 0.61 -17.13 29.36
CA GLN A 81 0.12 -17.88 30.51
C GLN A 81 1.23 -18.70 31.18
N LYS A 82 2.12 -19.33 30.41
CA LYS A 82 3.32 -20.00 30.95
C LYS A 82 4.23 -19.04 31.70
N LEU A 83 4.35 -17.79 31.25
CA LEU A 83 5.07 -16.72 31.95
C LEU A 83 4.30 -16.13 33.14
N GLY A 84 3.04 -16.54 33.37
CA GLY A 84 2.19 -16.00 34.44
C GLY A 84 1.57 -14.65 34.12
N VAL A 85 1.58 -14.25 32.84
CA VAL A 85 0.96 -13.01 32.35
C VAL A 85 -0.44 -13.32 31.86
N GLU A 86 -1.44 -12.67 32.45
CA GLU A 86 -2.84 -12.74 32.01
C GLU A 86 -3.21 -11.45 31.28
N MET A 87 -3.78 -11.57 30.07
CA MET A 87 -4.20 -10.41 29.28
C MET A 87 -5.67 -10.09 29.54
N GLN A 88 -5.94 -8.99 30.24
CA GLN A 88 -7.30 -8.50 30.52
C GLN A 88 -7.81 -7.66 29.35
N LEU A 89 -8.90 -8.10 28.71
CA LEU A 89 -9.45 -7.48 27.51
C LEU A 89 -10.85 -6.89 27.76
N PHE A 90 -11.02 -5.63 27.42
CA PHE A 90 -12.30 -4.95 27.29
C PHE A 90 -12.50 -4.62 25.81
N LYS A 91 -13.57 -5.07 25.17
CA LYS A 91 -13.81 -4.74 23.76
C LYS A 91 -15.29 -4.55 23.42
N VAL A 92 -15.54 -3.72 22.41
CA VAL A 92 -16.82 -3.62 21.71
C VAL A 92 -16.56 -3.79 20.22
N GLY A 93 -17.28 -4.74 19.61
CA GLY A 93 -17.18 -5.10 18.20
C GLY A 93 -16.79 -6.57 18.01
N THR A 94 -17.67 -7.35 17.38
CA THR A 94 -17.48 -8.78 17.09
C THR A 94 -16.17 -9.01 16.33
N TYR A 95 -15.95 -8.22 15.28
CA TYR A 95 -14.80 -8.28 14.38
C TYR A 95 -13.54 -7.53 14.90
N LYS A 96 -13.60 -6.89 16.08
CA LYS A 96 -12.43 -6.20 16.65
C LYS A 96 -11.45 -7.23 17.21
N SER A 97 -10.52 -7.66 16.36
CA SER A 97 -9.68 -8.84 16.57
C SER A 97 -8.21 -8.56 16.90
N PHE A 98 -7.81 -7.29 16.99
CA PHE A 98 -6.40 -6.92 17.27
C PHE A 98 -5.83 -7.59 18.53
N ALA A 99 -6.68 -7.82 19.55
CA ALA A 99 -6.29 -8.45 20.81
C ALA A 99 -6.28 -9.99 20.78
N GLU A 100 -6.79 -10.64 19.72
CA GLU A 100 -6.88 -12.10 19.65
C GLU A 100 -5.52 -12.80 19.76
N PRO A 101 -4.43 -12.34 19.10
CA PRO A 101 -3.08 -12.88 19.31
C PRO A 101 -2.65 -13.00 20.77
N PHE A 102 -3.16 -12.15 21.65
CA PHE A 102 -2.77 -12.09 23.06
C PHE A 102 -3.73 -12.82 23.99
N THR A 103 -4.95 -13.11 23.53
CA THR A 103 -6.04 -13.62 24.37
C THR A 103 -6.57 -14.98 23.91
N GLN A 104 -6.29 -15.38 22.68
CA GLN A 104 -6.71 -16.62 22.04
C GLN A 104 -5.50 -17.40 21.50
N THR A 105 -5.74 -18.63 21.06
CA THR A 105 -4.75 -19.52 20.47
C THR A 105 -4.90 -19.64 18.95
N GLU A 106 -6.00 -19.12 18.40
CA GLU A 106 -6.33 -19.13 16.99
C GLU A 106 -7.31 -17.99 16.65
N MET A 107 -7.51 -17.74 15.36
CA MET A 107 -8.50 -16.76 14.89
C MET A 107 -9.91 -17.20 15.34
N SER A 108 -10.70 -16.26 15.87
CA SER A 108 -12.14 -16.48 15.97
C SER A 108 -12.77 -16.64 14.59
N GLU A 109 -13.98 -17.22 14.53
CA GLU A 109 -14.73 -17.32 13.27
C GLU A 109 -14.94 -15.96 12.61
N ALA A 110 -15.31 -14.94 13.40
CA ALA A 110 -15.47 -13.57 12.92
C ALA A 110 -14.15 -12.99 12.37
N ASN A 111 -13.03 -13.22 13.06
CA ASN A 111 -11.74 -12.75 12.56
C ASN A 111 -11.34 -13.47 11.26
N ARG A 112 -11.58 -14.78 11.17
CA ARG A 112 -11.34 -15.57 9.97
C ARG A 112 -12.19 -15.10 8.80
N GLU A 113 -13.46 -14.81 9.04
CA GLU A 113 -14.39 -14.28 8.03
C GLU A 113 -13.90 -12.93 7.47
N GLN A 114 -13.62 -11.94 8.32
CA GLN A 114 -13.16 -10.63 7.84
C GLN A 114 -11.81 -10.72 7.13
N VAL A 115 -10.90 -11.55 7.62
CA VAL A 115 -9.57 -11.74 7.01
C VAL A 115 -9.73 -12.34 5.63
N ASN A 116 -10.53 -13.41 5.50
CA ASN A 116 -10.83 -14.02 4.22
C ASN A 116 -11.46 -13.02 3.24
N SER A 117 -12.40 -12.19 3.71
CA SER A 117 -13.04 -11.16 2.88
C SER A 117 -12.01 -10.22 2.28
N PHE A 118 -11.23 -9.49 3.09
CA PHE A 118 -10.35 -8.47 2.54
C PHE A 118 -9.18 -9.05 1.75
N ILE A 119 -8.60 -10.20 2.13
CA ILE A 119 -7.50 -10.78 1.33
C ILE A 119 -8.01 -11.28 -0.03
N THR A 120 -9.26 -11.76 -0.07
CA THR A 120 -9.90 -12.21 -1.30
C THR A 120 -10.19 -11.03 -2.21
N ASP A 121 -10.70 -9.92 -1.70
CA ASP A 121 -10.96 -8.70 -2.48
C ASP A 121 -9.66 -8.10 -3.05
N ILE A 122 -8.60 -8.07 -2.23
CA ILE A 122 -7.28 -7.61 -2.67
C ILE A 122 -6.75 -8.52 -3.79
N TRP A 123 -6.80 -9.85 -3.60
CA TRP A 123 -6.34 -10.79 -4.61
C TRP A 123 -7.18 -10.72 -5.89
N ASN A 124 -8.50 -10.58 -5.77
CA ASN A 124 -9.41 -10.44 -6.89
C ASN A 124 -9.09 -9.18 -7.72
N THR A 125 -8.77 -8.07 -7.06
CA THR A 125 -8.32 -6.85 -7.74
C THR A 125 -7.01 -7.12 -8.49
N MET A 126 -5.99 -7.63 -7.79
CA MET A 126 -4.69 -7.89 -8.40
C MET A 126 -4.75 -8.86 -9.59
N LYS A 127 -5.48 -9.97 -9.45
CA LYS A 127 -5.58 -10.98 -10.52
C LYS A 127 -6.40 -10.48 -11.71
N THR A 128 -7.41 -9.64 -11.49
CA THR A 128 -8.21 -9.03 -12.57
C THR A 128 -7.35 -8.10 -13.41
N ASP A 129 -6.58 -7.24 -12.76
CA ASP A 129 -5.66 -6.32 -13.41
C ASP A 129 -4.54 -7.05 -14.19
N MET A 130 -3.93 -8.07 -13.58
CA MET A 130 -2.92 -8.90 -14.26
C MET A 130 -3.51 -9.63 -15.47
N ALA A 131 -4.68 -10.24 -15.30
CA ALA A 131 -5.38 -10.93 -16.37
C ALA A 131 -5.70 -9.98 -17.53
N ALA A 132 -6.17 -8.77 -17.24
CA ALA A 132 -6.45 -7.75 -18.24
C ALA A 132 -5.20 -7.35 -19.04
N SER A 133 -4.07 -7.07 -18.39
CA SER A 133 -2.85 -6.67 -19.12
C SER A 133 -2.18 -7.81 -19.87
N ARG A 134 -2.33 -9.05 -19.40
CA ARG A 134 -1.76 -10.23 -20.06
C ARG A 134 -2.74 -10.90 -21.03
N ASN A 135 -3.93 -10.33 -21.25
CA ASN A 135 -4.97 -10.89 -22.11
C ASN A 135 -5.31 -12.35 -21.76
N MET A 136 -5.60 -12.58 -20.48
CA MET A 136 -5.91 -13.87 -19.88
C MET A 136 -7.26 -13.80 -19.15
N GLU A 137 -7.85 -14.96 -18.88
CA GLU A 137 -8.97 -15.06 -17.95
C GLU A 137 -8.48 -15.04 -16.50
N THR A 138 -9.27 -14.46 -15.59
CA THR A 138 -8.91 -14.37 -14.16
C THR A 138 -8.68 -15.73 -13.51
N MET A 139 -9.45 -16.76 -13.92
CA MET A 139 -9.30 -18.13 -13.44
C MET A 139 -7.96 -18.75 -13.85
N GLN A 140 -7.35 -18.31 -14.96
CA GLN A 140 -6.03 -18.79 -15.37
C GLN A 140 -4.96 -18.28 -14.41
N ILE A 141 -5.07 -17.05 -13.90
CA ILE A 141 -4.16 -16.51 -12.89
C ILE A 141 -4.22 -17.33 -11.61
N ASP A 142 -5.42 -17.70 -11.14
CA ASP A 142 -5.60 -18.58 -9.98
C ASP A 142 -4.96 -19.97 -10.22
N SER A 143 -5.21 -20.56 -11.39
CA SER A 143 -4.63 -21.87 -11.76
C SER A 143 -3.10 -21.82 -11.81
N ILE A 144 -2.53 -20.72 -12.30
CA ILE A 144 -1.09 -20.49 -12.37
C ILE A 144 -0.49 -20.32 -10.97
N ALA A 145 -1.12 -19.51 -10.11
CA ALA A 145 -0.67 -19.31 -8.75
C ALA A 145 -0.57 -20.64 -7.98
N ASN A 146 -1.57 -21.52 -8.16
CA ASN A 146 -1.60 -22.87 -7.57
C ASN A 146 -0.54 -23.84 -8.14
N GLN A 147 0.14 -23.48 -9.23
CA GLN A 147 1.24 -24.27 -9.82
C GLN A 147 2.62 -23.81 -9.34
N PHE A 148 2.69 -22.80 -8.47
CA PHE A 148 3.90 -22.18 -7.93
C PHE A 148 4.91 -21.81 -9.03
N PRO A 149 4.64 -20.77 -9.83
CA PRO A 149 5.47 -20.38 -10.97
C PRO A 149 6.94 -20.16 -10.62
N MET A 150 7.22 -19.78 -9.36
CA MET A 150 8.57 -19.59 -8.83
C MET A 150 9.43 -20.86 -8.91
N LEU A 151 8.80 -22.05 -8.86
CA LEU A 151 9.48 -23.35 -8.95
C LEU A 151 9.50 -23.91 -10.38
N ARG A 152 9.03 -23.14 -11.37
CA ARG A 152 8.96 -23.55 -12.77
C ARG A 152 10.09 -22.92 -13.57
N LYS A 153 10.45 -23.57 -14.68
CA LYS A 153 11.40 -23.02 -15.66
C LYS A 153 10.75 -21.87 -16.44
N THR A 154 11.57 -21.01 -17.03
CA THR A 154 11.13 -19.86 -17.84
C THR A 154 10.28 -20.25 -19.05
N ASP A 155 10.49 -21.43 -19.64
CA ASP A 155 9.62 -21.99 -20.70
C ASP A 155 8.15 -22.10 -20.25
N PHE A 156 7.91 -22.45 -18.98
CA PHE A 156 6.55 -22.47 -18.42
C PHE A 156 5.95 -21.06 -18.42
N LEU A 157 6.72 -20.05 -17.98
CA LEU A 157 6.26 -18.66 -17.91
C LEU A 157 5.88 -18.13 -19.30
N LEU A 158 6.69 -18.44 -20.33
CA LEU A 158 6.39 -18.14 -21.73
C LEU A 158 5.11 -18.85 -22.20
N SER A 159 5.00 -20.16 -21.98
CA SER A 159 3.84 -20.96 -22.40
C SER A 159 2.52 -20.53 -21.77
N ARG A 160 2.59 -19.85 -20.60
CA ARG A 160 1.44 -19.33 -19.86
C ARG A 160 1.19 -17.84 -20.12
N ASN A 161 1.94 -17.21 -21.04
CA ASN A 161 1.85 -15.79 -21.36
C ASN A 161 2.11 -14.85 -20.16
N LEU A 162 2.87 -15.32 -19.15
CA LEU A 162 3.26 -14.50 -18.01
C LEU A 162 4.40 -13.54 -18.37
N VAL A 163 5.25 -13.95 -19.29
CA VAL A 163 6.34 -13.13 -19.84
C VAL A 163 6.32 -13.24 -21.36
N ASP A 164 6.79 -12.21 -22.04
CA ASP A 164 6.80 -12.12 -23.50
C ASP A 164 8.06 -12.71 -24.12
N THR A 165 9.17 -12.70 -23.37
CA THR A 165 10.46 -13.17 -23.85
C THR A 165 11.39 -13.52 -22.70
N VAL A 166 12.40 -14.32 -23.02
CA VAL A 166 13.51 -14.63 -22.15
C VAL A 166 14.75 -13.97 -22.72
N LEU A 167 15.41 -13.11 -21.94
CA LEU A 167 16.56 -12.31 -22.36
C LEU A 167 17.55 -12.18 -21.21
N TYR A 168 18.84 -12.08 -21.49
CA TYR A 168 19.82 -11.52 -20.56
C TYR A 168 19.69 -10.00 -20.50
N GLU A 169 20.15 -9.38 -19.41
CA GLU A 169 20.08 -7.93 -19.22
C GLU A 169 20.76 -7.14 -20.37
N SER A 170 21.87 -7.67 -20.92
CA SER A 170 22.56 -7.08 -22.07
C SER A 170 21.68 -7.04 -23.32
N GLU A 171 20.95 -8.12 -23.60
CA GLU A 171 20.03 -8.23 -24.73
C GLU A 171 18.82 -7.33 -24.53
N MET A 172 18.31 -7.24 -23.30
CA MET A 172 17.24 -6.30 -22.97
C MET A 172 17.67 -4.84 -23.17
N LYS A 173 18.90 -4.48 -22.78
CA LYS A 173 19.46 -3.15 -23.06
C LYS A 173 19.58 -2.91 -24.56
N ASN A 174 19.95 -3.90 -25.36
CA ASN A 174 19.97 -3.77 -26.82
C ASN A 174 18.56 -3.50 -27.37
N TYR A 175 17.55 -4.23 -26.89
CA TYR A 175 16.15 -3.98 -27.26
C TYR A 175 15.70 -2.54 -26.91
N VAL A 176 16.09 -2.01 -25.75
CA VAL A 176 15.81 -0.61 -25.41
C VAL A 176 16.49 0.38 -26.37
N ARG A 177 17.72 0.09 -26.82
CA ARG A 177 18.43 0.94 -27.80
C ARG A 177 17.74 0.94 -29.15
N GLU A 178 17.24 -0.22 -29.60
CA GLU A 178 16.43 -0.34 -30.80
C GLU A 178 15.15 0.52 -30.71
N LEU A 179 14.44 0.46 -29.58
CA LEU A 179 13.26 1.31 -29.34
C LEU A 179 13.57 2.82 -29.34
N LEU A 180 14.80 3.20 -28.99
CA LEU A 180 15.26 4.59 -29.00
C LEU A 180 15.86 5.01 -30.34
N GLY A 181 16.14 4.08 -31.25
CA GLY A 181 16.84 4.34 -32.51
C GLY A 181 18.29 4.79 -32.30
N ILE A 182 19.00 4.21 -31.34
CA ILE A 182 20.42 4.51 -31.05
C ILE A 182 21.31 3.27 -31.24
N ASP A 183 22.59 3.49 -31.55
CA ASP A 183 23.55 2.40 -31.82
C ASP A 183 23.75 1.50 -30.59
N THR A 184 24.07 0.23 -30.82
CA THR A 184 24.22 -0.82 -29.78
C THR A 184 25.23 -0.48 -28.69
N ASP A 185 26.27 0.28 -29.04
CA ASP A 185 27.34 0.67 -28.11
C ASP A 185 27.05 2.01 -27.41
N THR A 186 25.99 2.72 -27.82
CA THR A 186 25.62 4.00 -27.22
C THR A 186 25.06 3.80 -25.82
N LYS A 187 25.48 4.64 -24.87
CA LYS A 187 24.89 4.66 -23.52
C LYS A 187 23.43 5.11 -23.61
N ILE A 188 22.52 4.33 -23.05
CA ILE A 188 21.09 4.66 -22.97
C ILE A 188 20.92 5.94 -22.12
N PRO A 189 20.40 7.05 -22.68
CA PRO A 189 20.06 8.23 -21.91
C PRO A 189 18.88 7.89 -20.99
N SER A 190 19.14 7.87 -19.68
CA SER A 190 18.17 7.45 -18.68
C SER A 190 18.27 8.34 -17.44
N ALA A 191 17.18 8.40 -16.69
CA ALA A 191 17.12 9.00 -15.37
C ALA A 191 16.32 8.06 -14.47
N THR A 192 16.91 7.66 -13.37
CA THR A 192 16.27 6.88 -12.31
C THR A 192 15.24 7.72 -11.56
N VAL A 193 14.31 7.08 -10.87
CA VAL A 193 13.35 7.78 -9.99
C VAL A 193 14.08 8.66 -8.95
N ALA A 194 15.24 8.23 -8.46
CA ALA A 194 16.05 9.02 -7.54
C ALA A 194 16.63 10.29 -8.19
N GLU A 195 17.18 10.18 -9.41
CA GLU A 195 17.69 11.33 -10.16
C GLU A 195 16.56 12.29 -10.54
N MET A 196 15.37 11.77 -10.87
CA MET A 196 14.20 12.58 -11.20
C MET A 196 13.79 13.52 -10.06
N LYS A 197 14.11 13.21 -8.79
CA LYS A 197 13.85 14.13 -7.66
C LYS A 197 14.66 15.42 -7.72
N SER A 198 15.79 15.42 -8.44
CA SER A 198 16.66 16.58 -8.61
C SER A 198 16.28 17.46 -9.81
N VAL A 199 15.34 17.00 -10.63
CA VAL A 199 14.86 17.75 -11.79
C VAL A 199 14.15 19.01 -11.30
N LYS A 200 14.67 20.17 -11.70
CA LYS A 200 14.01 21.45 -11.43
C LYS A 200 12.69 21.50 -12.19
N THR A 201 11.58 21.42 -11.47
CA THR A 201 10.26 21.68 -12.01
C THR A 201 10.08 23.19 -12.19
N PRO A 202 9.23 23.64 -13.13
CA PRO A 202 8.87 25.05 -13.23
C PRO A 202 8.39 25.55 -11.86
N ALA A 203 8.94 26.67 -11.41
CA ALA A 203 8.52 27.27 -10.15
C ALA A 203 7.03 27.59 -10.24
N ILE A 204 6.22 26.86 -9.47
CA ILE A 204 4.80 27.15 -9.32
C ILE A 204 4.74 28.50 -8.59
N ARG A 205 4.23 29.53 -9.26
CA ARG A 205 4.03 30.84 -8.63
C ARG A 205 3.11 30.66 -7.43
N LYS A 206 3.49 31.22 -6.27
CA LYS A 206 2.64 31.20 -5.08
C LYS A 206 1.28 31.79 -5.46
N SER A 207 0.25 30.99 -5.34
CA SER A 207 -1.14 31.35 -5.61
C SER A 207 -1.85 31.59 -4.28
N THR A 208 -2.66 32.63 -4.23
CA THR A 208 -3.61 32.87 -3.12
C THR A 208 -4.82 31.94 -3.20
N ASN A 209 -4.87 31.05 -4.20
CA ASN A 209 -5.86 30.01 -4.39
C ASN A 209 -5.16 28.65 -4.43
N SER A 210 -4.77 28.15 -3.27
CA SER A 210 -4.02 26.90 -3.12
C SER A 210 -4.83 25.84 -2.38
N ILE A 211 -4.54 24.56 -2.68
CA ILE A 211 -5.08 23.40 -1.95
C ILE A 211 -3.92 22.82 -1.14
N ALA A 212 -4.10 22.72 0.18
CA ALA A 212 -3.08 22.13 1.04
C ALA A 212 -3.16 20.60 1.01
N LEU A 213 -2.01 19.94 1.05
CA LEU A 213 -1.91 18.49 1.21
C LEU A 213 -1.25 18.18 2.55
N LEU A 214 -2.03 17.62 3.48
CA LEU A 214 -1.57 17.25 4.81
C LEU A 214 -1.48 15.73 4.92
N TYR A 215 -0.27 15.21 5.14
CA TYR A 215 -0.02 13.78 5.30
C TYR A 215 -0.14 13.34 6.75
N ALA A 216 -0.97 12.33 7.02
CA ALA A 216 -1.13 11.65 8.29
C ALA A 216 -0.76 10.17 8.15
N THR A 217 0.51 9.85 8.40
CA THR A 217 1.05 8.50 8.21
C THR A 217 1.55 7.92 9.54
N GLY A 218 1.14 6.69 9.86
CA GLY A 218 1.61 5.94 11.02
C GLY A 218 0.56 5.79 12.13
N GLY A 219 1.01 5.41 13.33
CA GLY A 219 0.14 5.24 14.49
C GLY A 219 -0.31 6.59 15.07
N ILE A 220 -1.53 6.61 15.60
CA ILE A 220 -2.12 7.79 16.25
C ILE A 220 -1.78 7.77 17.74
N ALA A 221 -1.14 8.83 18.23
CA ALA A 221 -0.75 8.96 19.62
C ALA A 221 -0.91 10.40 20.11
N SER A 222 -0.86 10.58 21.43
CA SER A 222 -0.78 11.93 22.00
C SER A 222 0.65 12.43 21.98
N GLY A 223 0.86 13.66 21.51
CA GLY A 223 2.18 14.26 21.37
C GLY A 223 2.20 15.50 20.49
N ASN A 224 3.39 16.10 20.30
CA ASN A 224 3.57 17.33 19.52
C ASN A 224 4.76 17.28 18.56
N ARG A 225 5.25 16.09 18.20
CA ARG A 225 6.36 15.95 17.27
C ARG A 225 5.82 15.75 15.85
N PRO A 226 6.59 16.15 14.81
CA PRO A 226 6.20 15.98 13.41
C PRO A 226 6.33 14.54 12.89
N ASN A 227 6.65 13.56 13.76
CA ASN A 227 6.79 12.16 13.38
C ASN A 227 5.55 11.33 13.78
N GLY A 228 5.00 10.58 12.83
CA GLY A 228 3.75 9.85 13.05
C GLY A 228 2.54 10.79 13.14
N ILE A 229 1.41 10.29 13.64
CA ILE A 229 0.20 11.10 13.82
C ILE A 229 0.08 11.48 15.29
N GLN A 230 0.45 12.71 15.62
CA GLN A 230 0.42 13.22 17.00
C GLN A 230 -0.59 14.35 17.15
N ASP A 231 -1.53 14.19 18.08
CA ASP A 231 -2.68 15.09 18.24
C ASP A 231 -2.32 16.58 18.28
N LYS A 232 -1.47 17.03 19.20
CA LYS A 232 -1.15 18.47 19.35
C LYS A 232 -0.45 19.02 18.12
N TYR A 233 0.39 18.21 17.46
CA TYR A 233 1.04 18.62 16.22
C TYR A 233 0.00 18.81 15.10
N PHE A 234 -0.85 17.82 14.87
CA PHE A 234 -1.86 17.87 13.81
C PHE A 234 -2.92 18.95 14.06
N VAL A 235 -3.38 19.13 15.30
CA VAL A 235 -4.29 20.23 15.66
C VAL A 235 -3.67 21.57 15.30
N ASN A 236 -2.39 21.80 15.63
CA ASN A 236 -1.70 23.04 15.29
C ASN A 236 -1.55 23.22 13.76
N GLU A 237 -1.21 22.18 13.01
CA GLU A 237 -1.10 22.28 11.54
C GLU A 237 -2.47 22.52 10.89
N ILE A 238 -3.52 21.83 11.34
CA ILE A 238 -4.89 22.04 10.85
C ILE A 238 -5.37 23.47 11.15
N GLU A 239 -5.07 24.00 12.33
CA GLU A 239 -5.40 25.38 12.69
C GLU A 239 -4.66 26.42 11.83
N LYS A 240 -3.39 26.16 11.46
CA LYS A 240 -2.67 27.01 10.51
C LYS A 240 -3.35 27.00 9.14
N LEU A 241 -3.72 25.82 8.64
CA LEU A 241 -4.41 25.67 7.35
C LEU A 241 -5.79 26.33 7.37
N ARG A 242 -6.52 26.25 8.49
CA ARG A 242 -7.81 26.92 8.68
C ARG A 242 -7.67 28.43 8.58
N LYS A 243 -6.66 29.02 9.21
CA LYS A 243 -6.45 30.49 9.27
C LYS A 243 -5.72 31.09 8.06
N ASP A 244 -5.17 30.28 7.17
CA ASP A 244 -4.44 30.76 6.00
C ASP A 244 -5.38 31.09 4.84
N ASP A 245 -5.60 32.39 4.57
CA ASP A 245 -6.47 32.86 3.50
C ASP A 245 -6.02 32.43 2.10
N ASP A 246 -4.75 32.04 1.88
CA ASP A 246 -4.28 31.52 0.60
C ASP A 246 -4.76 30.07 0.34
N ILE A 247 -5.16 29.35 1.41
CA ILE A 247 -5.65 27.97 1.35
C ILE A 247 -7.17 27.94 1.22
N LYS A 248 -7.67 27.35 0.13
CA LYS A 248 -9.10 27.24 -0.17
C LYS A 248 -9.70 25.88 0.13
N ALA A 249 -8.88 24.84 0.24
CA ALA A 249 -9.30 23.49 0.61
C ALA A 249 -8.11 22.70 1.16
N VAL A 250 -8.39 21.60 1.87
CA VAL A 250 -7.38 20.69 2.39
C VAL A 250 -7.66 19.27 1.92
N VAL A 251 -6.64 18.64 1.34
CA VAL A 251 -6.59 17.20 1.13
C VAL A 251 -5.85 16.58 2.32
N PHE A 252 -6.52 15.71 3.05
CA PHE A 252 -5.96 14.98 4.17
C PHE A 252 -5.62 13.55 3.75
N ARG A 253 -4.34 13.28 3.52
CA ARG A 253 -3.84 11.97 3.07
C ARG A 253 -3.54 11.10 4.28
N ILE A 254 -4.40 10.10 4.54
CA ILE A 254 -4.29 9.22 5.71
C ILE A 254 -3.71 7.87 5.32
N ASN A 255 -2.67 7.43 6.02
CA ASN A 255 -2.20 6.04 5.99
C ASN A 255 -1.94 5.56 7.44
N SER A 256 -2.99 5.07 8.10
CA SER A 256 -3.01 4.72 9.53
C SER A 256 -3.93 3.56 9.86
N GLY A 257 -3.44 2.62 10.68
CA GLY A 257 -4.26 1.59 11.33
C GLY A 257 -4.99 2.08 12.61
N GLY A 258 -4.84 3.37 12.94
CA GLY A 258 -5.41 4.00 14.13
C GLY A 258 -4.43 4.10 15.29
N GLY A 259 -4.97 4.08 16.51
CA GLY A 259 -4.21 4.24 17.75
C GLY A 259 -5.07 4.83 18.86
N SER A 260 -4.54 5.83 19.56
CA SER A 260 -5.21 6.50 20.68
C SER A 260 -6.54 7.13 20.26
N ALA A 261 -7.62 6.71 20.93
CA ALA A 261 -8.96 7.29 20.74
C ALA A 261 -8.99 8.76 21.16
N TYR A 262 -8.32 9.12 22.27
CA TYR A 262 -8.23 10.51 22.73
C TYR A 262 -7.56 11.41 21.69
N ALA A 263 -6.40 10.98 21.18
CA ALA A 263 -5.68 11.73 20.16
C ALA A 263 -6.48 11.86 18.85
N SER A 264 -7.18 10.80 18.47
CA SER A 264 -8.08 10.79 17.31
C SER A 264 -9.21 11.83 17.48
N GLU A 265 -9.81 11.92 18.66
CA GLU A 265 -10.87 12.90 18.95
C GLU A 265 -10.38 14.35 18.84
N GLN A 266 -9.17 14.66 19.33
CA GLN A 266 -8.61 16.01 19.20
C GLN A 266 -8.42 16.41 17.73
N ILE A 267 -7.90 15.48 16.92
CA ILE A 267 -7.71 15.71 15.48
C ILE A 267 -9.06 15.80 14.77
N TRP A 268 -10.01 14.92 15.11
CA TRP A 268 -11.37 14.94 14.56
C TRP A 268 -12.07 16.28 14.83
N LYS A 269 -11.94 16.82 16.05
CA LYS A 269 -12.48 18.14 16.38
C LYS A 269 -11.83 19.25 15.54
N ALA A 270 -10.51 19.26 15.40
CA ALA A 270 -9.83 20.25 14.56
C ALA A 270 -10.23 20.16 13.08
N ILE A 271 -10.41 18.94 12.54
CA ILE A 271 -10.92 18.73 11.18
C ILE A 271 -12.35 19.25 11.05
N SER A 272 -13.18 19.05 12.07
CA SER A 272 -14.56 19.56 12.11
C SER A 272 -14.59 21.09 12.03
N ASP A 273 -13.70 21.75 12.79
CA ASP A 273 -13.59 23.21 12.78
C ASP A 273 -13.06 23.72 11.43
N LEU A 274 -12.05 23.06 10.86
CA LEU A 274 -11.56 23.35 9.50
C LEU A 274 -12.67 23.23 8.45
N LYS A 275 -13.43 22.13 8.48
CA LYS A 275 -14.53 21.86 7.53
C LYS A 275 -15.63 22.92 7.57
N SER A 276 -15.87 23.53 8.72
CA SER A 276 -16.87 24.59 8.85
C SER A 276 -16.54 25.84 8.03
N GLU A 277 -15.27 26.01 7.63
CA GLU A 277 -14.78 27.16 6.87
C GLU A 277 -14.28 26.79 5.48
N LYS A 278 -13.69 25.60 5.30
CA LYS A 278 -13.00 25.19 4.08
C LYS A 278 -13.28 23.72 3.76
N PRO A 279 -13.49 23.34 2.49
CA PRO A 279 -13.64 21.95 2.10
C PRO A 279 -12.47 21.07 2.53
N VAL A 280 -12.79 19.92 3.12
CA VAL A 280 -11.84 18.87 3.52
C VAL A 280 -12.13 17.60 2.74
N VAL A 281 -11.17 17.14 1.94
CA VAL A 281 -11.23 15.87 1.23
C VAL A 281 -10.22 14.91 1.84
N VAL A 282 -10.67 13.73 2.25
CA VAL A 282 -9.76 12.66 2.68
C VAL A 282 -9.38 11.79 1.49
N SER A 283 -8.08 11.55 1.36
CA SER A 283 -7.51 10.51 0.52
C SER A 283 -6.95 9.42 1.43
N MET A 284 -7.55 8.24 1.40
CA MET A 284 -7.05 7.09 2.14
C MET A 284 -5.96 6.39 1.32
N GLY A 285 -4.79 6.16 1.93
CA GLY A 285 -3.74 5.33 1.38
C GLY A 285 -4.01 3.85 1.63
N ASP A 286 -2.98 3.10 2.00
CA ASP A 286 -3.12 1.65 2.20
C ASP A 286 -4.07 1.29 3.33
N MET A 287 -4.08 2.11 4.39
CA MET A 287 -4.94 1.88 5.54
C MET A 287 -5.49 3.19 6.09
N ALA A 288 -6.76 3.18 6.47
CA ALA A 288 -7.39 4.27 7.21
C ALA A 288 -8.45 3.69 8.13
N ALA A 289 -8.01 2.83 9.06
CA ALA A 289 -8.87 2.00 9.89
C ALA A 289 -8.85 2.46 11.36
N SER A 290 -9.87 2.10 12.14
CA SER A 290 -9.96 2.42 13.57
C SER A 290 -9.89 3.94 13.79
N GLY A 291 -8.95 4.44 14.61
CA GLY A 291 -8.69 5.88 14.75
C GLY A 291 -8.37 6.59 13.41
N GLY A 292 -7.81 5.89 12.43
CA GLY A 292 -7.59 6.43 11.07
C GLY A 292 -8.91 6.71 10.35
N TYR A 293 -9.92 5.84 10.53
CA TYR A 293 -11.27 6.11 10.04
C TYR A 293 -11.95 7.21 10.86
N TYR A 294 -11.71 7.25 12.18
CA TYR A 294 -12.24 8.28 13.06
C TYR A 294 -11.84 9.68 12.57
N ILE A 295 -10.55 9.93 12.34
CA ILE A 295 -10.11 11.24 11.84
C ILE A 295 -10.52 11.49 10.38
N ALA A 296 -10.96 10.46 9.64
CA ALA A 296 -11.42 10.58 8.26
C ALA A 296 -12.92 10.90 8.14
N CYS A 297 -13.74 10.35 9.03
CA CYS A 297 -15.18 10.18 8.81
C CYS A 297 -15.96 11.51 8.73
N ASN A 298 -15.39 12.61 9.22
CA ASN A 298 -16.03 13.93 9.15
C ASN A 298 -15.62 14.79 7.95
N ALA A 299 -14.84 14.29 7.00
CA ALA A 299 -14.53 15.03 5.77
C ALA A 299 -15.79 15.31 4.91
N ASP A 300 -15.69 16.23 3.95
CA ASP A 300 -16.75 16.44 2.93
C ASP A 300 -16.82 15.29 1.93
N LYS A 301 -15.65 14.72 1.61
CA LYS A 301 -15.54 13.58 0.71
C LYS A 301 -14.40 12.68 1.17
N ILE A 302 -14.63 11.37 1.10
CA ILE A 302 -13.61 10.35 1.35
C ILE A 302 -13.40 9.59 0.04
N VAL A 303 -12.14 9.47 -0.37
CA VAL A 303 -11.72 8.67 -1.52
C VAL A 303 -10.74 7.62 -1.03
N ALA A 304 -10.91 6.38 -1.50
CA ALA A 304 -10.07 5.24 -1.16
C ALA A 304 -9.83 4.39 -2.40
N GLN A 305 -8.71 3.67 -2.43
CA GLN A 305 -8.47 2.65 -3.44
C GLN A 305 -9.34 1.41 -3.15
N PRO A 306 -9.68 0.59 -4.16
CA PRO A 306 -10.41 -0.66 -3.95
C PRO A 306 -9.73 -1.61 -2.95
N THR A 307 -8.41 -1.50 -2.82
CA THR A 307 -7.59 -2.33 -1.93
C THR A 307 -7.17 -1.62 -0.62
N THR A 308 -7.68 -0.41 -0.36
CA THR A 308 -7.48 0.28 0.92
C THR A 308 -8.20 -0.46 2.04
N ILE A 309 -7.50 -0.74 3.15
CA ILE A 309 -8.11 -1.31 4.36
C ILE A 309 -8.62 -0.17 5.25
N THR A 310 -9.95 -0.02 5.33
CA THR A 310 -10.60 1.02 6.13
C THR A 310 -11.67 0.43 7.06
N GLY A 311 -12.43 1.28 7.74
CA GLY A 311 -13.42 0.85 8.73
C GLY A 311 -12.74 0.42 10.03
N SER A 312 -12.88 -0.86 10.43
CA SER A 312 -12.48 -1.35 11.76
C SER A 312 -13.09 -0.51 12.89
N ILE A 313 -14.36 -0.12 12.72
CA ILE A 313 -15.12 0.67 13.69
C ILE A 313 -15.41 -0.20 14.91
N GLY A 314 -14.75 0.11 16.01
CA GLY A 314 -14.80 -0.64 17.24
C GLY A 314 -13.64 -0.26 18.15
N ILE A 315 -13.76 -0.57 19.43
CA ILE A 315 -12.81 -0.14 20.46
C ILE A 315 -12.40 -1.33 21.32
N PHE A 316 -11.16 -1.30 21.80
CA PHE A 316 -10.67 -2.24 22.80
C PHE A 316 -9.70 -1.54 23.77
N GLY A 317 -9.60 -2.07 24.97
CA GLY A 317 -8.57 -1.80 25.95
C GLY A 317 -8.00 -3.13 26.43
N MET A 318 -6.67 -3.21 26.53
CA MET A 318 -5.97 -4.44 26.89
C MET A 318 -4.89 -4.14 27.93
N PHE A 319 -4.94 -4.86 29.05
CA PHE A 319 -4.05 -4.64 30.19
C PHE A 319 -3.40 -5.95 30.63
N PRO A 320 -2.07 -6.03 30.71
CA PRO A 320 -1.39 -7.21 31.25
C PRO A 320 -1.48 -7.23 32.78
N ASN A 321 -1.93 -8.36 33.34
CA ASN A 321 -1.85 -8.69 34.75
C ASN A 321 -0.65 -9.59 35.01
N PHE A 322 0.26 -9.16 35.88
CA PHE A 322 1.53 -9.83 36.19
C PHE A 322 1.53 -10.55 37.54
N SER A 323 0.39 -10.65 38.25
CA SER A 323 0.35 -11.32 39.57
C SER A 323 0.93 -12.74 39.49
N GLY A 324 0.53 -13.52 38.49
CA GLY A 324 1.03 -14.88 38.29
C GLY A 324 2.50 -14.97 37.87
N THR A 325 3.09 -13.90 37.33
CA THR A 325 4.54 -13.81 37.09
C THR A 325 5.28 -13.58 38.40
N LEU A 326 4.78 -12.69 39.25
CA LEU A 326 5.38 -12.38 40.55
C LEU A 326 5.33 -13.58 41.50
N ASP A 327 4.24 -14.36 41.49
CA ASP A 327 4.11 -15.59 42.29
C ASP A 327 5.12 -16.70 41.89
N LYS A 328 5.73 -16.59 40.70
CA LYS A 328 6.72 -17.55 40.17
C LYS A 328 8.17 -17.16 40.43
N LEU A 329 8.42 -15.95 40.92
CA LEU A 329 9.75 -15.43 41.25
C LEU A 329 10.05 -15.64 42.73
#